data_AF-A0AAE4AEP1-F1
#
_entry.id   AF-A0AAE4AEP1-F1
#
_cell.length_a   1.000
_cell.length_b   1.000
_cell.length_c   1.000
_cell.angle_alpha   90.00
_cell.angle_beta   90.00
_cell.angle_gamma   90.00
#
_symmetry.space_group_name_H-M   'P 1'
#
loop_
_entity.id
_entity.type
_entity.pdbx_description
1 polymer ?
#
loop_
_entity_poly.entity_id
_entity_poly.type
_entity_poly.pdbx_seq_one_letter_code
_entity_poly.pdbx_strand_id
1 'polypeptide(L)'
;MEARLIAGLILLPFVAAFVYAGIHEYLRFKSEGPSDYGLVYNEDSGTTHVSALADSEDSFDPEDYDPNDFNDPEVNNAPDEGSNDTGEEDSART
;
A
#
# COMPACT_ATOMS: atom_id res chain seq x y z
N MET A 1 -15.55 7.59 -48.20
CA MET A 1 -14.63 7.15 -47.14
C MET A 1 -15.33 6.04 -46.37
N GLU A 2 -14.72 4.86 -46.24
CA GLU A 2 -15.37 3.72 -45.58
C GLU A 2 -15.57 4.02 -44.09
N ALA A 3 -16.79 3.87 -43.56
CA ALA A 3 -17.10 4.18 -42.16
C ALA A 3 -16.22 3.38 -41.18
N ARG A 4 -15.83 2.16 -41.57
CA ARG A 4 -14.91 1.30 -40.81
C ARG A 4 -13.51 1.91 -40.68
N LEU A 5 -13.01 2.55 -41.74
CA LEU A 5 -11.71 3.23 -41.71
C LEU A 5 -11.72 4.41 -40.75
N ILE A 6 -12.79 5.21 -40.76
CA ILE A 6 -12.94 6.36 -39.85
C ILE A 6 -13.00 5.89 -38.40
N ALA A 7 -13.81 4.87 -38.10
CA ALA A 7 -13.89 4.29 -36.77
C ALA A 7 -12.54 3.74 -36.29
N GLY A 8 -11.81 3.04 -37.16
CA GLY A 8 -10.46 2.55 -36.86
C GLY A 8 -9.49 3.68 -36.55
N LEU A 9 -9.52 4.78 -37.31
CA LEU A 9 -8.65 5.94 -37.12
C LEU A 9 -8.91 6.65 -35.79
N ILE A 10 -10.18 6.72 -35.36
CA ILE A 10 -10.59 7.29 -34.07
C ILE A 10 -10.14 6.39 -32.90
N LEU A 11 -10.25 5.06 -33.05
CA LEU A 11 -9.88 4.11 -31.99
C LEU A 11 -8.37 3.89 -31.86
N LEU A 12 -7.62 4.03 -32.96
CA LEU A 12 -6.18 3.77 -33.02
C LEU A 12 -5.36 4.45 -31.91
N PRO A 13 -5.52 5.75 -31.57
CA PRO A 13 -4.75 6.36 -30.48
C PRO A 13 -5.02 5.72 -29.11
N PHE A 14 -6.27 5.32 -28.83
CA PHE A 14 -6.61 4.65 -27.58
C PHE A 14 -6.00 3.25 -27.53
N VAL A 15 -6.16 2.48 -28.61
CA VAL A 15 -5.57 1.13 -28.71
C VAL A 15 -4.05 1.21 -28.52
N ALA A 16 -3.38 2.17 -29.16
CA ALA A 16 -1.95 2.38 -28.99
C ALA A 16 -1.57 2.70 -27.53
N ALA A 17 -2.33 3.59 -26.87
CA ALA A 17 -2.10 3.93 -25.45
C ALA A 17 -2.28 2.71 -24.53
N PHE A 18 -3.33 1.91 -24.71
CA PHE A 18 -3.57 0.72 -23.91
C PHE A 18 -2.53 -0.37 -24.14
N VAL A 19 -2.11 -0.59 -25.40
CA VAL A 19 -1.03 -1.55 -25.71
C VAL A 19 0.27 -1.10 -25.06
N TYR A 20 0.61 0.19 -25.15
CA TYR A 20 1.80 0.72 -24.50
C TYR A 20 1.74 0.55 -22.98
N ALA A 21 0.63 0.93 -22.35
CA ALA A 21 0.43 0.78 -20.90
C ALA A 21 0.53 -0.68 -20.46
N GLY A 22 -0.06 -1.61 -21.21
CA GLY A 22 0.01 -3.04 -20.91
C GLY A 22 1.44 -3.60 -21.02
N ILE A 23 2.20 -3.20 -22.04
CA ILE A 23 3.62 -3.59 -22.16
C ILE A 23 4.43 -2.97 -21.03
N HIS A 24 4.22 -1.70 -20.73
CA HIS A 24 4.91 -0.99 -19.67
C HIS A 24 4.67 -1.64 -18.31
N GLU A 25 3.40 -1.92 -17.97
CA GLU A 25 3.05 -2.58 -16.71
C GLU A 25 3.57 -4.02 -16.65
N TYR A 26 3.54 -4.76 -17.76
CA TYR A 26 4.12 -6.11 -17.79
C TYR A 26 5.63 -6.10 -17.53
N LEU A 27 6.36 -5.14 -18.14
CA LEU A 27 7.79 -4.97 -17.90
C LEU A 27 8.06 -4.58 -16.44
N ARG A 28 7.26 -3.67 -15.91
CA ARG A 28 7.31 -3.22 -14.52
C ARG A 28 7.04 -4.37 -13.54
N PHE A 29 5.98 -5.14 -13.75
CA PHE A 29 5.66 -6.33 -12.96
C PHE A 29 6.80 -7.36 -13.01
N LYS A 30 7.47 -7.52 -14.15
CA LYS A 30 8.62 -8.42 -14.26
C LYS A 30 9.86 -7.91 -13.51
N SER A 31 10.08 -6.60 -13.44
CA SER A 31 11.25 -6.02 -12.76
C SER A 31 11.05 -5.81 -11.26
N GLU A 32 9.85 -5.41 -10.85
CA GLU A 32 9.52 -4.99 -9.49
C GLU A 32 8.65 -6.01 -8.74
N GLY A 33 8.05 -6.99 -9.43
CA GLY A 33 7.16 -7.96 -8.80
C GLY A 33 5.73 -7.45 -8.62
N PRO A 34 4.88 -8.19 -7.88
CA PRO A 34 3.56 -7.71 -7.50
C PRO A 34 3.70 -6.48 -6.59
N SER A 35 2.82 -5.49 -6.78
CA SER A 35 2.72 -4.41 -5.79
C SER A 35 1.97 -4.94 -4.59
N ASP A 36 2.60 -4.91 -3.41
CA ASP A 36 1.86 -5.03 -2.17
C ASP A 36 1.23 -3.69 -1.82
N TYR A 37 -0.01 -3.71 -1.33
CA TYR A 37 -0.75 -2.49 -1.00
C TYR A 37 -1.18 -2.56 0.46
N GLY A 38 -0.89 -1.51 1.19
CA GLY A 38 -1.24 -1.41 2.60
C GLY A 38 -1.53 0.01 3.03
N LEU A 39 -1.89 0.13 4.30
CA LEU A 39 -2.11 1.39 4.97
C LEU A 39 -0.75 1.99 5.35
N VAL A 40 -0.55 3.27 5.07
CA VAL A 40 0.66 4.02 5.42
C VAL A 40 0.25 5.22 6.25
N TYR A 41 0.89 5.40 7.41
CA TYR A 41 0.67 6.55 8.28
C TYR A 41 1.51 7.74 7.82
N ASN A 42 0.88 8.91 7.71
CA ASN A 42 1.56 10.18 7.42
C ASN A 42 1.67 10.99 8.70
N GLU A 43 2.88 11.15 9.23
CA GLU A 43 3.16 11.88 10.47
C GLU A 43 2.88 13.39 10.37
N ASP A 44 3.12 13.99 9.19
CA ASP A 44 2.96 15.43 8.98
C ASP A 44 1.48 15.85 9.05
N SER A 45 0.59 15.04 8.49
CA SER A 45 -0.86 15.31 8.49
C SER A 45 -1.63 14.56 9.57
N GLY A 46 -1.01 13.57 10.23
CA GLY A 46 -1.67 12.67 11.18
C GLY A 46 -2.77 11.81 10.54
N THR A 47 -2.61 11.41 9.28
CA THR A 47 -3.63 10.65 8.53
C THR A 47 -3.06 9.40 7.88
N THR A 48 -3.83 8.33 7.88
CA THR A 48 -3.48 7.08 7.18
C THR A 48 -4.07 7.06 5.77
N HIS A 49 -3.33 6.53 4.80
CA HIS A 49 -3.78 6.38 3.41
C HIS A 49 -3.28 5.08 2.79
N VAL A 50 -3.98 4.58 1.77
CA VAL A 50 -3.56 3.36 1.05
C VAL A 50 -2.50 3.73 0.03
N SER A 51 -1.36 3.04 0.06
CA SER A 51 -0.26 3.18 -0.89
C SER A 51 0.33 1.83 -1.26
N ALA A 52 1.20 1.80 -2.28
CA ALA A 52 2.07 0.67 -2.50
C ALA A 52 3.10 0.60 -1.36
N LEU A 53 3.25 -0.59 -0.78
CA LEU A 53 4.29 -0.90 0.20
C LEU A 53 5.53 -1.40 -0.56
N ALA A 54 6.71 -1.02 -0.10
CA ALA A 54 7.93 -1.71 -0.53
C ALA A 54 7.95 -3.12 0.08
N ASP A 55 8.66 -4.06 -0.56
CA ASP A 55 8.74 -5.47 -0.12
C ASP A 55 9.22 -5.67 1.34
N SER A 56 9.78 -4.63 1.96
CA SER A 56 10.31 -4.64 3.33
C SER A 56 9.56 -3.71 4.28
N GLU A 57 8.42 -3.16 3.86
CA GLU A 57 7.64 -2.18 4.61
C GLU A 57 6.34 -2.84 5.05
N ASP A 58 6.15 -2.98 6.35
CA ASP A 58 4.92 -3.52 6.91
C ASP A 58 3.79 -2.49 6.79
N SER A 59 2.57 -2.96 6.52
CA SER A 59 1.39 -2.10 6.54
C SER A 59 1.19 -1.55 7.95
N PHE A 60 0.88 -0.27 8.05
CA PHE A 60 0.42 0.34 9.30
C PHE A 60 -0.86 -0.34 9.77
N ASP A 61 -0.87 -0.87 11.00
CA ASP A 61 -2.05 -1.38 11.67
C ASP A 61 -2.60 -0.31 12.65
N PRO A 62 -3.82 0.22 12.42
CA PRO A 62 -4.44 1.16 13.34
C PRO A 62 -4.69 0.61 14.75
N GLU A 63 -4.82 -0.71 14.91
CA GLU A 63 -5.09 -1.32 16.22
C GLU A 63 -3.83 -1.34 17.11
N ASP A 64 -2.64 -1.30 16.50
CA ASP A 64 -1.35 -1.21 17.20
C ASP A 64 -0.98 0.22 17.61
N TYR A 65 -1.72 1.23 17.13
CA TYR A 65 -1.40 2.63 17.39
C TYR A 65 -1.98 3.13 18.72
N ASP A 66 -1.12 3.37 19.72
CA ASP A 66 -1.50 4.01 20.99
C ASP A 66 -1.22 5.52 20.99
N PRO A 67 -2.25 6.40 20.97
CA PRO A 67 -2.05 7.85 21.05
C PRO A 67 -1.47 8.33 22.39
N ASN A 68 -1.42 7.48 23.42
CA ASN A 68 -0.84 7.82 24.72
C ASN A 68 0.70 7.76 24.71
N ASP A 69 1.33 7.04 23.77
CA ASP A 69 2.78 6.93 23.65
C ASP A 69 3.46 8.28 23.40
N PHE A 70 2.77 9.19 22.70
CA PHE A 70 3.24 10.56 22.48
C PHE A 70 3.43 11.35 23.79
N ASN A 71 2.72 11.00 24.85
CA ASN A 71 2.81 11.66 26.15
C ASN A 71 3.79 10.95 27.10
N ASP A 72 4.38 9.82 26.71
CA ASP A 72 5.30 9.07 27.57
C ASP A 72 6.77 9.52 27.35
N PRO A 73 7.40 10.12 28.38
CA PRO A 73 8.81 10.51 28.30
C PRO A 73 9.78 9.31 28.19
N GLU A 74 9.35 8.08 28.47
CA GLU A 74 10.19 6.88 28.38
C GLU A 74 10.27 6.29 26.95
N VAL A 75 9.21 6.41 26.14
CA VAL A 75 9.15 5.88 24.76
C VAL A 75 10.10 6.61 23.80
N ASN A 76 10.34 7.90 24.03
CA ASN A 76 11.22 8.74 23.20
C ASN A 76 12.73 8.34 23.23
N ASN A 77 13.13 7.32 24.01
CA ASN A 77 14.54 6.89 24.14
C ASN A 77 14.81 5.42 23.78
N ALA A 78 13.83 4.65 23.32
CA ALA A 78 14.05 3.25 22.93
C ALA A 78 14.21 3.14 21.40
N PRO A 79 15.25 2.44 20.89
CA PRO A 79 15.28 2.06 19.48
C PRO A 79 14.20 1.00 19.25
N ASP A 80 13.45 1.20 18.19
CA ASP A 80 12.31 0.40 17.73
C ASP A 80 12.72 -1.09 17.56
N GLU A 81 12.45 -1.91 18.57
CA GLU A 81 12.54 -3.36 18.50
C GLU A 81 11.12 -3.93 18.69
N GLY A 82 10.60 -4.52 17.60
CA GLY A 82 9.24 -5.03 17.50
C GLY A 82 8.79 -5.84 18.73
N SER A 83 7.68 -5.37 19.31
CA SER A 83 7.00 -6.01 20.42
C SER A 83 6.33 -7.30 19.94
N ASN A 84 6.82 -8.44 20.42
CA ASN A 84 6.07 -9.69 20.39
C ASN A 84 4.89 -9.58 21.38
N ASP A 85 3.68 -9.40 20.86
CA ASP A 85 2.46 -9.56 21.65
C ASP A 85 2.20 -11.04 21.95
N THR A 86 1.99 -11.35 23.23
CA THR A 86 1.50 -12.65 23.70
C THR A 86 0.20 -12.41 24.46
N GLY A 87 -0.84 -12.03 23.73
CA GLY A 87 -2.22 -12.04 24.23
C GLY A 87 -2.80 -13.45 24.23
N GLU A 88 -2.68 -14.17 25.35
CA GLU A 88 -3.44 -15.41 25.57
C GLU A 88 -4.51 -15.15 26.65
N GLU A 89 -5.69 -14.74 26.19
CA GLU A 89 -6.93 -14.72 26.97
C GLU A 89 -7.37 -16.17 27.23
N ASP A 90 -7.28 -16.67 28.47
CA ASP A 90 -8.03 -17.88 28.86
C ASP A 90 -9.14 -17.56 29.87
N SER A 91 -10.34 -17.82 29.39
CA SER A 91 -11.62 -17.71 30.06
C SER A 91 -11.80 -18.87 31.04
N ALA A 92 -11.46 -18.66 32.31
CA ALA A 92 -11.88 -19.58 33.38
C ALA A 92 -13.05 -19.01 34.19
N ARG A 93 -14.24 -19.09 33.60
CA ARG A 93 -15.53 -18.97 34.30
C ARG A 93 -16.20 -20.33 34.31
N THR A 94 -15.99 -21.15 35.35
CA THR A 94 -17.00 -22.02 35.98
C THR A 94 -16.52 -22.45 37.36
#